data_AF-A0A3S4FXY4-F1
#
_entry.id   AF-A0A3S4FXY4-F1
#
_cell.length_a   1.000
_cell.length_b   1.000
_cell.length_c   1.000
_cell.angle_alpha   90.00
_cell.angle_beta   90.00
_cell.angle_gamma   90.00
#
_symmetry.space_group_name_H-M   'P 1'
#
loop_
_entity.id
_entity.type
_entity.pdbx_description
1 polymer ?
#
loop_
_entity_poly.entity_id
_entity_poly.type
_entity_poly.pdbx_seq_one_letter_code
_entity_poly.pdbx_strand_id
1 'polypeptide(L)'
;MQPAAVVRICSPQSLVDSQTLLRSPFISQPPVQVALLLAQQTWPWTWGITGSTGYALATGIPVIHAASDLDLLIRAPQPLAREELKTWQQQLAGGLCRADTQVETPHGAFALNEWLRDGKALLKTSQGPRLVSDPWSREES
;
A
#
# COMPACT_ATOMS: atom_id res chain seq x y z
N MET A 1 22.21 -10.57 13.33
CA MET A 1 22.29 -9.09 13.39
C MET A 1 22.33 -8.67 14.84
N GLN A 2 23.32 -7.88 15.26
CA GLN A 2 23.30 -7.28 16.60
C GLN A 2 22.29 -6.11 16.59
N PRO A 3 21.33 -6.05 17.53
CA PRO A 3 20.32 -4.97 17.58
C PRO A 3 20.90 -3.55 17.61
N ALA A 4 22.15 -3.40 18.07
CA ALA A 4 22.87 -2.13 18.18
C ALA A 4 23.21 -1.45 16.84
N ALA A 5 23.06 -2.13 15.70
CA ALA A 5 23.32 -1.55 14.37
C ALA A 5 22.07 -0.93 13.69
N VAL A 6 20.89 -1.06 14.30
CA VAL A 6 19.65 -0.50 13.74
C VAL A 6 19.56 0.98 14.07
N VAL A 7 19.84 1.84 13.09
CA VAL A 7 19.85 3.30 13.27
C VAL A 7 18.42 3.90 13.28
N ARG A 8 17.49 3.28 12.55
CA ARG A 8 16.10 3.74 12.47
C ARG A 8 15.17 2.63 12.01
N ILE A 9 13.96 2.60 12.58
CA ILE A 9 12.86 1.71 12.17
C ILE A 9 11.79 2.57 11.50
N CYS A 10 11.33 2.16 10.32
CA CYS A 10 10.23 2.83 9.61
C CYS A 10 9.16 1.81 9.24
N SER A 11 7.92 2.14 9.57
CA SER A 11 6.77 1.41 9.08
C SER A 11 6.28 2.03 7.77
N PRO A 12 5.59 1.28 6.88
CA PRO A 12 4.95 1.84 5.69
C PRO A 12 4.11 3.09 5.98
N GLN A 13 3.44 3.10 7.14
CA GLN A 13 2.51 4.16 7.53
C GLN A 13 3.23 5.40 8.08
N SER A 14 4.48 5.25 8.54
CA SER A 14 5.32 6.41 8.88
C SER A 14 5.78 7.19 7.63
N LEU A 15 5.65 6.61 6.44
CA LEU A 15 6.12 7.21 5.19
C LEU A 15 5.04 8.02 4.44
N VAL A 16 3.83 8.14 5.00
CA VAL A 16 2.70 8.83 4.34
C VAL A 16 2.43 10.23 4.90
N ASP A 17 3.28 10.76 5.77
CA ASP A 17 3.15 12.13 6.27
C ASP A 17 3.30 13.13 5.11
N SER A 18 2.28 13.97 4.90
CA SER A 18 2.22 14.86 3.73
C SER A 18 3.33 15.91 3.73
N GLN A 19 3.73 16.41 4.89
CA GLN A 19 4.83 17.38 5.01
C GLN A 19 6.18 16.75 4.72
N THR A 20 6.39 15.51 5.17
CA THR A 20 7.59 14.73 4.88
C THR A 20 7.68 14.39 3.39
N LEU A 21 6.57 13.96 2.78
CA LEU A 21 6.51 13.69 1.34
C LEU A 21 6.81 14.94 0.51
N LEU A 22 6.21 16.10 0.86
CA LEU A 22 6.46 17.38 0.19
C LEU A 22 7.93 17.81 0.22
N ARG A 23 8.65 17.49 1.30
CA ARG A 23 10.08 17.82 1.47
C ARG A 23 11.02 16.74 0.95
N SER A 24 10.49 15.61 0.48
CA SER A 24 11.29 14.50 0.00
C SER A 24 12.14 14.93 -1.21
N PRO A 25 13.43 14.53 -1.29
CA PRO A 25 14.23 14.75 -2.49
C PRO A 25 13.64 14.04 -3.73
N PHE A 26 12.69 13.12 -3.52
CA PHE A 26 12.01 12.38 -4.57
C PHE A 26 10.65 12.95 -4.96
N ILE A 27 10.27 14.15 -4.48
CA ILE A 27 8.94 14.74 -4.76
C ILE A 27 8.66 14.97 -6.26
N SER A 28 9.68 15.01 -7.11
CA SER A 28 9.52 15.08 -8.56
C SER A 28 9.18 13.74 -9.21
N GLN A 29 9.29 12.62 -8.47
CA GLN A 29 8.98 11.29 -8.98
C GLN A 29 7.47 11.02 -8.90
N PRO A 30 6.82 10.56 -9.98
CA PRO A 30 5.40 10.24 -10.02
C PRO A 30 4.86 9.44 -8.82
N PRO A 31 5.50 8.34 -8.34
CA PRO A 31 4.97 7.59 -7.21
C PRO A 31 4.91 8.42 -5.90
N VAL A 32 5.83 9.36 -5.68
CA VAL A 32 5.82 10.23 -4.49
C VAL A 32 4.75 11.30 -4.61
N GLN A 33 4.51 11.82 -5.81
CA GLN A 33 3.43 12.77 -6.08
C GLN A 33 2.06 12.14 -5.87
N VAL A 34 1.85 10.92 -6.39
CA VAL A 34 0.61 10.17 -6.18
C VAL A 34 0.41 9.86 -4.69
N ALA A 35 1.45 9.41 -3.98
CA ALA A 35 1.36 9.19 -2.54
C ALA A 35 1.00 10.47 -1.76
N LEU A 36 1.54 11.62 -2.15
CA LEU A 36 1.21 12.91 -1.55
C LEU A 36 -0.26 13.30 -1.79
N LEU A 37 -0.82 13.02 -2.98
CA LEU A 37 -2.24 13.27 -3.26
C LEU A 37 -3.15 12.43 -2.34
N LEU A 38 -2.78 11.17 -2.09
CA LEU A 38 -3.51 10.31 -1.15
C LEU A 38 -3.38 10.79 0.29
N ALA A 39 -2.20 11.26 0.69
CA ALA A 39 -1.91 11.77 2.05
C ALA A 39 -2.62 13.09 2.39
N GLN A 40 -3.14 13.80 1.40
CA GLN A 40 -3.95 15.01 1.61
C GLN A 40 -5.42 14.70 1.95
N GLN A 41 -5.83 13.43 1.84
CA GLN A 41 -7.18 12.96 2.17
C GLN A 41 -7.18 12.16 3.46
N THR A 42 -8.31 12.19 4.16
CA THR A 42 -8.53 11.34 5.33
C THR A 42 -9.17 10.03 4.89
N TRP A 43 -8.57 8.92 5.32
CA TRP A 43 -9.07 7.57 5.06
C TRP A 43 -9.47 6.90 6.37
N PRO A 44 -10.52 6.05 6.40
CA PRO A 44 -10.99 5.40 7.61
C PRO A 44 -10.14 4.19 8.02
N TRP A 45 -9.06 3.90 7.29
CA TRP A 45 -8.10 2.83 7.59
C TRP A 45 -6.68 3.37 7.63
N THR A 46 -5.79 2.58 8.23
CA THR A 46 -4.35 2.85 8.15
C THR A 46 -3.81 2.33 6.83
N TRP A 47 -3.01 3.14 6.15
CA TRP A 47 -2.32 2.75 4.91
C TRP A 47 -0.86 3.22 4.92
N GLY A 48 -0.06 2.69 4.00
CA GLY A 48 1.37 3.00 3.90
C GLY A 48 1.97 2.71 2.53
N ILE A 49 3.15 3.27 2.29
CA ILE A 49 3.94 3.06 1.07
C ILE A 49 4.88 1.89 1.28
N THR A 50 4.97 0.99 0.29
CA THR A 50 5.87 -0.16 0.29
C THR A 50 6.72 -0.18 -0.98
N GLY A 51 7.35 -1.33 -1.27
CA GLY A 51 8.14 -1.49 -2.49
C GLY A 51 9.35 -0.56 -2.59
N SER A 52 9.75 -0.29 -3.82
CA SER A 52 10.92 0.55 -4.16
C SER A 52 10.75 1.99 -3.67
N THR A 53 9.54 2.56 -3.78
CA THR A 53 9.23 3.90 -3.30
C THR A 53 9.35 3.99 -1.78
N GLY A 54 8.83 3.00 -1.04
CA GLY A 54 9.00 2.92 0.41
C GLY A 54 10.47 2.80 0.82
N TYR A 55 11.24 1.98 0.11
CA TYR A 55 12.68 1.86 0.32
C TYR A 55 13.42 3.17 0.07
N ALA A 56 13.13 3.87 -1.03
CA ALA A 56 13.73 5.16 -1.35
C ALA A 56 13.42 6.20 -0.27
N LEU A 57 12.14 6.35 0.11
CA LEU A 57 11.72 7.29 1.15
C LEU A 57 12.33 6.97 2.52
N ALA A 58 12.48 5.68 2.84
CA ALA A 58 13.14 5.29 4.07
C ALA A 58 14.65 5.59 3.99
N THR A 59 15.35 5.16 2.96
CA THR A 59 16.82 5.15 2.97
C THR A 59 17.46 6.43 2.43
N GLY A 60 16.72 7.23 1.65
CA GLY A 60 17.28 8.32 0.86
C GLY A 60 18.04 7.85 -0.38
N ILE A 61 18.04 6.56 -0.71
CA ILE A 61 18.74 6.02 -1.88
C ILE A 61 17.84 6.16 -3.12
N PRO A 62 18.34 6.77 -4.22
CA PRO A 62 17.55 7.08 -5.42
C PRO A 62 17.34 5.85 -6.32
N VAL A 63 16.54 4.89 -5.87
CA VAL A 63 16.20 3.68 -6.64
C VAL A 63 14.93 3.80 -7.50
N ILE A 64 14.17 4.89 -7.34
CA ILE A 64 12.94 5.16 -8.09
C ILE A 64 13.17 6.18 -9.21
N HIS A 65 12.37 6.06 -10.27
CA HIS A 65 12.43 6.90 -11.46
C HIS A 65 11.02 7.18 -12.02
N ALA A 66 10.93 7.95 -13.11
CA ALA A 66 9.68 8.43 -13.68
C ALA A 66 8.71 7.34 -14.16
N ALA A 67 9.18 6.10 -14.35
CA ALA A 67 8.37 4.96 -14.77
C ALA A 67 8.16 3.92 -13.65
N SER A 68 8.65 4.20 -12.43
CA SER A 68 8.39 3.36 -11.27
C SER A 68 6.91 3.38 -10.92
N ASP A 69 6.41 2.25 -10.47
CA ASP A 69 5.10 2.11 -9.87
C ASP A 69 5.09 2.51 -8.38
N LEU A 70 3.89 2.58 -7.83
CA LEU A 70 3.64 2.85 -6.42
C LEU A 70 2.97 1.64 -5.77
N ASP A 71 3.69 0.95 -4.89
CA ASP A 71 3.12 -0.12 -4.07
C ASP A 71 2.53 0.43 -2.77
N LEU A 72 1.25 0.16 -2.53
CA LEU A 72 0.49 0.63 -1.39
C LEU A 72 -0.01 -0.55 -0.55
N LEU A 73 -0.08 -0.32 0.76
CA LEU A 73 -0.61 -1.28 1.72
C LEU A 73 -1.73 -0.64 2.53
N ILE A 74 -2.91 -1.25 2.54
CA ILE A 74 -4.00 -0.96 3.46
C ILE A 74 -4.00 -2.03 4.56
N ARG A 75 -4.07 -1.61 5.83
CA ARG A 75 -4.29 -2.51 6.97
C ARG A 75 -5.80 -2.61 7.22
N ALA A 76 -6.36 -3.80 7.05
CA ALA A 76 -7.79 -4.08 7.21
C ALA A 76 -8.01 -5.19 8.25
N PRO A 77 -7.82 -4.90 9.56
CA PRO A 77 -8.06 -5.88 10.62
C PRO A 77 -9.52 -6.34 10.68
N GLN A 78 -10.44 -5.55 10.12
CA GLN A 78 -11.85 -5.85 9.94
C GLN A 78 -12.26 -5.58 8.49
N PRO A 79 -13.37 -6.18 8.00
CA PRO A 79 -13.92 -5.87 6.68
C PRO A 79 -14.11 -4.37 6.47
N LEU A 80 -13.66 -3.87 5.33
CA LEU A 80 -13.83 -2.47 4.93
C LEU A 80 -15.00 -2.35 3.95
N ALA A 81 -15.70 -1.20 3.97
CA ALA A 81 -16.79 -1.00 3.03
C ALA A 81 -16.24 -0.96 1.61
N ARG A 82 -16.81 -1.80 0.74
CA ARG A 82 -16.37 -1.91 -0.66
C ARG A 82 -16.44 -0.58 -1.40
N GLU A 83 -17.38 0.30 -1.04
CA GLU A 83 -17.52 1.61 -1.65
C GLU A 83 -16.37 2.55 -1.29
N GLU A 84 -15.92 2.56 -0.04
CA GLU A 84 -14.75 3.35 0.37
C GLU A 84 -13.48 2.88 -0.36
N LEU A 85 -13.32 1.56 -0.50
CA LEU A 85 -12.21 0.97 -1.27
C LEU A 85 -12.27 1.31 -2.76
N LYS A 86 -13.46 1.47 -3.35
CA LYS A 86 -13.59 1.99 -4.72
C LYS A 86 -13.18 3.46 -4.79
N THR A 87 -13.57 4.29 -3.82
CA THR A 87 -13.15 5.70 -3.75
C THR A 87 -11.63 5.79 -3.72
N TRP A 88 -10.96 4.97 -2.91
CA TRP A 88 -9.50 4.84 -2.93
C TRP A 88 -8.96 4.48 -4.30
N GLN A 89 -9.50 3.43 -4.92
CA GLN A 89 -9.04 2.97 -6.25
C GLN A 89 -9.27 4.03 -7.33
N GLN A 90 -10.32 4.84 -7.22
CA GLN A 90 -10.61 5.96 -8.12
C GLN A 90 -9.58 7.09 -7.98
N GLN A 91 -9.08 7.38 -6.78
CA GLN A 91 -8.00 8.37 -6.59
C GLN A 91 -6.69 7.94 -7.26
N LEU A 92 -6.47 6.63 -7.38
CA LEU A 92 -5.32 6.06 -8.09
C LEU A 92 -5.54 5.98 -9.61
N ALA A 93 -6.79 5.91 -10.06
CA ALA A 93 -7.13 5.81 -11.46
C ALA A 93 -6.78 7.11 -12.20
N GLY A 94 -5.96 7.02 -13.26
CA GLY A 94 -5.49 8.20 -14.00
C GLY A 94 -4.37 8.98 -13.29
N GLY A 95 -3.78 8.41 -12.23
CA GLY A 95 -2.60 8.96 -11.58
C GLY A 95 -1.38 8.99 -12.50
N LEU A 96 -0.33 9.69 -12.05
CA LEU A 96 0.91 9.88 -12.82
C LEU A 96 1.74 8.60 -13.01
N CYS A 97 1.43 7.54 -12.27
CA CYS A 97 2.02 6.22 -12.41
C CYS A 97 1.01 5.11 -12.10
N ARG A 98 1.36 3.86 -12.43
CA ARG A 98 0.62 2.70 -11.93
C ARG A 98 0.76 2.64 -10.41
N ALA A 99 -0.34 2.34 -9.73
CA ALA A 99 -0.35 2.13 -8.29
C ALA A 99 -1.05 0.80 -7.96
N ASP A 100 -0.34 -0.06 -7.26
CA ASP A 100 -0.80 -1.40 -6.88
C ASP A 100 -1.10 -1.39 -5.37
N THR A 101 -2.36 -1.63 -5.00
CA THR A 101 -2.78 -1.64 -3.60
C THR A 101 -2.98 -3.07 -3.12
N GLN A 102 -2.26 -3.46 -2.07
CA GLN A 102 -2.54 -4.65 -1.28
C GLN A 102 -3.38 -4.32 -0.06
N VAL A 103 -4.41 -5.12 0.20
CA VAL A 103 -5.19 -5.07 1.44
C VAL A 103 -4.75 -6.24 2.29
N GLU A 104 -4.17 -5.95 3.45
CA GLU A 104 -3.79 -6.96 4.43
C GLU A 104 -4.90 -7.16 5.45
N THR A 105 -5.32 -8.40 5.59
CA THR A 105 -6.28 -8.89 6.57
C THR A 105 -5.57 -9.77 7.59
N PRO A 106 -6.25 -10.19 8.69
CA PRO A 106 -5.69 -11.17 9.62
C PRO A 106 -5.34 -12.54 9.02
N HIS A 107 -5.76 -12.82 7.78
CA HIS A 107 -5.58 -14.13 7.13
C HIS A 107 -4.61 -14.11 5.96
N GLY A 108 -4.17 -12.93 5.53
CA GLY A 108 -3.23 -12.75 4.42
C GLY A 108 -3.42 -11.40 3.76
N ALA A 109 -2.83 -11.23 2.58
CA ALA A 109 -3.03 -10.02 1.79
C ALA A 109 -3.53 -10.35 0.38
N PHE A 110 -4.35 -9.48 -0.19
CA PHE A 110 -4.86 -9.62 -1.55
C PHE A 110 -4.72 -8.32 -2.34
N ALA A 111 -4.71 -8.43 -3.67
CA ALA A 111 -4.68 -7.27 -4.55
C ALA A 111 -6.08 -6.64 -4.66
N LEU A 112 -6.19 -5.35 -4.33
CA LEU A 112 -7.47 -4.65 -4.25
C LEU A 112 -8.20 -4.62 -5.60
N ASN A 113 -7.45 -4.31 -6.67
CA ASN A 113 -7.98 -4.19 -8.03
C ASN A 113 -8.62 -5.51 -8.52
N GLU A 114 -7.98 -6.65 -8.26
CA GLU A 114 -8.50 -7.98 -8.61
C GLU A 114 -9.79 -8.27 -7.86
N TRP A 115 -9.82 -8.05 -6.53
CA TRP A 115 -11.01 -8.29 -5.73
C TRP A 115 -12.19 -7.36 -6.09
N LEU A 116 -11.92 -6.08 -6.36
CA LEU A 116 -12.95 -5.14 -6.80
C LEU A 116 -13.54 -5.53 -8.15
N ARG A 117 -12.76 -6.13 -9.06
CA ARG A 117 -13.20 -6.57 -10.38
C ARG A 117 -14.00 -7.88 -10.32
N ASP A 118 -13.44 -8.90 -9.67
CA ASP A 118 -13.92 -10.29 -9.82
C ASP A 118 -14.77 -10.75 -8.62
N GLY A 119 -14.77 -9.99 -7.51
CA GLY A 119 -15.46 -10.34 -6.27
C GLY A 119 -14.85 -11.53 -5.52
N LYS A 120 -13.76 -12.11 -6.04
CA LYS A 120 -12.93 -13.13 -5.41
C LYS A 120 -11.52 -12.59 -5.24
N ALA A 121 -10.85 -13.00 -4.17
CA ALA A 121 -9.49 -12.58 -3.89
C ALA A 121 -8.54 -13.78 -3.94
N LEU A 122 -7.41 -13.61 -4.61
CA LEU A 122 -6.27 -14.50 -4.44
C LEU A 122 -5.51 -14.07 -3.16
N LEU A 123 -5.91 -14.63 -2.03
CA LEU A 123 -5.34 -14.33 -0.72
C LEU A 123 -3.97 -14.97 -0.58
N LYS A 124 -2.93 -14.15 -0.45
CA LYS A 124 -1.55 -14.58 -0.20
C LYS A 124 -1.40 -14.87 1.29
N THR A 125 -1.25 -16.15 1.65
CA THR A 125 -1.06 -16.60 3.03
C THR A 125 0.35 -17.17 3.22
N SER A 126 0.75 -17.41 4.47
CA SER A 126 2.01 -18.10 4.79
C SER A 126 2.04 -19.56 4.31
N GLN A 127 0.88 -20.16 4.04
CA GLN A 127 0.73 -21.52 3.54
C GLN A 127 0.53 -21.58 2.02
N GLY A 128 0.76 -20.46 1.32
CA GLY A 128 0.54 -20.32 -0.12
C GLY A 128 -0.74 -19.54 -0.48
N PRO A 129 -0.93 -19.25 -1.77
CA PRO A 129 -2.08 -18.50 -2.24
C PRO A 129 -3.37 -19.35 -2.20
N ARG A 130 -4.49 -18.74 -1.80
CA ARG A 130 -5.83 -19.34 -1.77
C ARG A 130 -6.83 -18.43 -2.45
N LEU A 131 -7.67 -18.96 -3.33
CA LEU A 131 -8.75 -18.20 -3.94
C LEU A 131 -9.96 -18.23 -2.99
N VAL A 132 -10.36 -17.07 -2.46
CA VAL A 132 -11.43 -16.94 -1.46
C VAL A 132 -12.51 -15.98 -1.92
N SER A 133 -13.73 -16.17 -1.40
CA SER A 133 -14.85 -15.26 -1.64
C SER A 133 -14.91 -14.11 -0.64
N ASP A 134 -14.53 -14.38 0.61
CA ASP A 134 -14.40 -13.40 1.68
C ASP A 134 -12.98 -13.40 2.27
N PRO A 135 -12.14 -12.39 1.92
CA PRO A 135 -10.76 -12.26 2.42
C PRO A 135 -10.60 -12.09 3.93
N TRP A 136 -11.69 -11.78 4.64
CA TRP A 136 -11.70 -11.58 6.09
C TRP A 136 -12.23 -12.79 6.87
N SER A 137 -12.77 -13.79 6.19
CA SER A 137 -13.22 -15.02 6.83
C SER A 137 -12.10 -16.08 6.85
N ARG A 138 -12.03 -16.88 7.91
CA ARG A 138 -11.36 -18.18 7.84
C ARG A 138 -12.31 -19.10 7.08
N GLU A 139 -12.12 -19.26 5.77
CA GLU A 139 -12.75 -20.37 5.06
C GLU A 139 -12.14 -21.66 5.66
N GLU A 140 -12.86 -22.28 6.60
CA GLU A 140 -12.51 -23.59 7.17
C GLU A 140 -12.39 -24.59 6.02
N SER A 141 -11.20 -25.18 5.88
CA SER A 141 -10.92 -26.25 4.92
C SER A 141 -11.26 -27.60 5.52
#